data_AF-A0A085WP13-F1
#
_entry.id   AF-A0A085WP13-F1
#
_cell.length_a   1.000
_cell.length_b   1.000
_cell.length_c   1.000
_cell.angle_alpha   90.00
_cell.angle_beta   90.00
_cell.angle_gamma   90.00
#
_symmetry.space_group_name_H-M   'P 1'
#
loop_
_entity.id
_entity.type
_entity.pdbx_description
1 polymer ?
#
loop_
_entity_poly.entity_id
_entity_poly.type
_entity_poly.pdbx_seq_one_letter_code
_entity_poly.pdbx_strand_id
1 'polypeptide(L)'
;MNCSRVALFACFLVLGGCPQEGGPNKPSGRLQGQVVGPGSPRGDAYVFLFAPSEGPPRGQAVPRYVTAVPDLRLGTGDARFLFAEVNPGPYRLWGFLDANGDVDLSVDVLAQPGAGDWLPAAGVELEIPAGSVVEHELTLTQRRRHDPPAFRVTGEGTDGGVVTVPDSLLSLTSLDVEAEGLGLLRGEEARFFVRLVDRDGDGNADDLNGDGVPELFPQFFLRFMPRPGQTVPMQTDGGPSQVIVPLVINPVPFVPILQGDVTREASATSLQLFVVPVAQAVSEATDGGQVLTPLAAMPVGEYQLWALSAEGAFWYIPNALGARDSEVLHSQSLRFEIVRGGSPDAGNPIR
;
A
#
# COMPACT_ATOMS: atom_id res chain seq x y z
N MET A 1 20.29 -30.44 -52.25
CA MET A 1 19.00 -29.74 -52.21
C MET A 1 18.87 -29.17 -50.80
N ASN A 2 19.52 -28.03 -50.55
CA ASN A 2 18.95 -26.67 -50.59
C ASN A 2 17.98 -26.45 -49.42
N CYS A 3 18.08 -25.43 -48.57
CA CYS A 3 18.92 -24.24 -48.63
C CYS A 3 18.99 -23.60 -47.23
N SER A 4 20.17 -23.07 -46.91
CA SER A 4 20.45 -22.14 -45.83
C SER A 4 19.70 -20.81 -46.03
N ARG A 5 19.30 -20.14 -44.93
CA ARG A 5 19.10 -18.68 -44.89
C ARG A 5 19.60 -18.10 -43.57
N VAL A 6 20.84 -17.63 -43.63
CA VAL A 6 21.37 -16.47 -42.91
C VAL A 6 20.95 -15.21 -43.69
N ALA A 7 20.72 -14.09 -42.97
CA ALA A 7 20.75 -12.67 -43.37
C ALA A 7 19.46 -11.94 -42.92
N LEU A 8 19.43 -10.67 -42.52
CA LEU A 8 20.40 -9.66 -42.09
C LEU A 8 19.52 -8.41 -41.85
N PHE A 9 19.82 -7.61 -40.81
CA PHE A 9 19.58 -6.17 -40.69
C PHE A 9 18.23 -5.54 -41.14
N ALA A 10 17.51 -4.99 -40.18
CA ALA A 10 16.75 -3.75 -40.39
C ALA A 10 17.08 -2.77 -39.26
N CYS A 11 17.90 -1.80 -39.65
CA CYS A 11 18.22 -0.55 -38.97
C CYS A 11 16.92 0.17 -38.56
N PHE A 12 16.71 0.45 -37.27
CA PHE A 12 15.74 1.47 -36.87
C PHE A 12 16.49 2.75 -36.51
N LEU A 13 16.09 3.80 -37.21
CA LEU A 13 16.62 5.15 -37.16
C LEU A 13 16.62 5.71 -35.74
N VAL A 14 17.78 6.23 -35.37
CA VAL A 14 17.98 7.24 -34.33
C VAL A 14 17.13 8.45 -34.69
N LEU A 15 16.04 8.66 -33.96
CA LEU A 15 15.43 9.99 -33.85
C LEU A 15 16.17 10.70 -32.72
N GLY A 16 17.00 11.66 -33.10
CA GLY A 16 17.76 12.50 -32.18
C GLY A 16 16.83 13.28 -31.27
N GLY A 17 16.83 12.91 -29.99
CA GLY A 17 16.47 13.85 -28.93
C GLY A 17 17.55 14.93 -28.88
N CYS A 18 17.14 16.19 -28.98
CA CYS A 18 18.00 17.32 -28.69
C CYS A 18 18.69 17.10 -27.33
N PRO A 19 20.00 17.33 -27.19
CA PRO A 19 20.62 17.39 -25.88
C PRO A 19 19.95 18.53 -25.11
N GLN A 20 19.16 18.18 -24.11
CA GLN A 20 18.73 19.12 -23.10
C GLN A 20 20.01 19.64 -22.46
N GLU A 21 20.29 20.94 -22.62
CA GLU A 21 21.49 21.58 -22.10
C GLU A 21 21.68 21.20 -20.63
N GLY A 22 22.68 20.35 -20.40
CA GLY A 22 23.10 19.95 -19.07
C GLY A 22 23.60 21.19 -18.35
N GLY A 23 22.77 21.72 -17.44
CA GLY A 23 23.26 22.54 -16.35
C GLY A 23 24.43 21.80 -15.67
N PRO A 24 25.35 22.51 -15.02
CA PRO A 24 26.51 21.88 -14.38
C PRO A 24 26.02 20.71 -13.51
N ASN A 25 26.53 19.50 -13.79
CA ASN A 25 26.26 18.31 -12.98
C ASN A 25 26.54 18.67 -11.52
N LYS A 26 25.49 18.87 -10.73
CA LYS A 26 25.64 19.14 -9.31
C LYS A 26 26.33 17.92 -8.71
N PRO A 27 27.38 18.10 -7.89
CA PRO A 27 28.04 16.96 -7.26
C PRO A 27 27.03 16.19 -6.41
N SER A 28 27.01 14.87 -6.55
CA SER A 28 26.17 13.99 -5.74
C SER A 28 26.45 14.21 -4.25
N GLY A 29 25.41 14.14 -3.43
CA GLY A 29 25.53 14.07 -1.98
C GLY A 29 25.72 12.63 -1.50
N ARG A 30 25.91 12.49 -0.20
CA ARG A 30 26.01 11.21 0.51
C ARG A 30 25.10 11.22 1.73
N LEU A 31 24.41 10.12 1.98
CA LEU A 31 23.71 9.88 3.25
C LEU A 31 24.35 8.67 3.94
N GLN A 32 24.71 8.82 5.21
CA GLN A 32 25.23 7.73 6.03
C GLN A 32 24.57 7.74 7.40
N GLY A 33 24.62 6.62 8.10
CA GLY A 33 23.87 6.51 9.34
C GLY A 33 24.04 5.17 10.03
N GLN A 34 23.28 4.99 11.11
CA GLN A 34 23.18 3.73 11.84
C GLN A 34 21.73 3.28 11.95
N VAL A 35 21.52 1.97 11.87
CA VAL A 35 20.26 1.33 12.25
C VAL A 35 20.28 1.14 13.76
N VAL A 36 19.34 1.79 14.45
CA VAL A 36 19.20 1.72 15.90
C VAL A 36 17.91 0.97 16.19
N GLY A 37 17.96 -0.06 17.01
CA GLY A 37 16.79 -0.86 17.36
C GLY A 37 16.87 -1.34 18.80
N PRO A 38 15.82 -2.02 19.30
CA PRO A 38 15.80 -2.51 20.66
C PRO A 38 16.80 -3.64 20.87
N GLY A 39 17.63 -3.49 21.91
CA GLY A 39 18.68 -4.45 22.23
C GLY A 39 19.81 -4.44 21.20
N SER A 40 20.36 -5.62 20.91
CA SER A 40 21.28 -5.82 19.78
C SER A 40 20.47 -6.33 18.60
N PRO A 41 20.14 -5.47 17.60
CA PRO A 41 19.38 -5.90 16.43
C PRO A 41 20.09 -7.06 15.74
N ARG A 42 19.32 -8.07 15.35
CA ARG A 42 19.76 -9.23 14.57
C ARG A 42 18.83 -9.40 13.38
N GLY A 43 19.35 -10.02 12.33
CA GLY A 43 18.72 -10.13 11.02
C GLY A 43 19.21 -9.06 10.04
N ASP A 44 18.60 -8.99 8.86
CA ASP A 44 19.01 -8.07 7.80
C ASP A 44 18.21 -6.77 7.88
N ALA A 45 18.88 -5.62 7.90
CA ALA A 45 18.20 -4.33 7.87
C ALA A 45 18.20 -3.76 6.44
N TYR A 46 17.02 -3.38 5.96
CA TYR A 46 16.83 -2.76 4.66
C TYR A 46 16.47 -1.29 4.82
N VAL A 47 17.14 -0.43 4.06
CA VAL A 47 17.00 1.03 4.17
C VAL A 47 16.76 1.63 2.78
N PHE A 48 15.79 2.53 2.71
CA PHE A 48 15.24 3.06 1.47
C PHE A 48 15.20 4.58 1.49
N LEU A 49 15.43 5.19 0.32
CA LEU A 49 15.10 6.60 0.06
C LEU A 49 14.00 6.69 -0.97
N PHE A 50 12.93 7.39 -0.61
CA PHE A 50 11.79 7.68 -1.48
C PHE A 50 11.79 9.14 -1.93
N ALA A 51 10.93 9.48 -2.89
CA ALA A 51 10.60 10.89 -3.09
C ALA A 51 9.95 11.46 -1.81
N PRO A 52 9.95 12.79 -1.64
CA PRO A 52 9.28 13.43 -0.51
C PRO A 52 7.82 13.00 -0.43
N SER A 53 7.32 12.78 0.78
CA SER A 53 5.93 12.37 1.06
C SER A 53 5.50 11.00 0.51
N GLU A 54 6.36 10.29 -0.22
CA GLU A 54 6.10 8.94 -0.73
C GLU A 54 6.52 7.84 0.26
N GLY A 55 6.00 6.63 0.12
CA GLY A 55 6.44 5.45 0.86
C GLY A 55 5.72 5.24 2.20
N PRO A 56 6.06 4.19 2.95
CA PRO A 56 5.28 3.83 4.13
C PRO A 56 5.31 4.91 5.24
N PRO A 57 4.23 5.06 6.03
CA PRO A 57 2.91 4.42 5.88
C PRO A 57 1.96 5.26 5.01
N ARG A 58 2.44 6.15 4.13
CA ARG A 58 1.61 7.14 3.42
C ARG A 58 1.13 6.66 2.04
N GLY A 59 1.78 5.67 1.45
CA GLY A 59 1.31 5.04 0.22
C GLY A 59 2.32 4.08 -0.40
N GLN A 60 1.94 3.46 -1.51
CA GLN A 60 2.88 2.73 -2.38
C GLN A 60 3.94 3.70 -2.90
N ALA A 61 5.19 3.26 -2.93
CA ALA A 61 6.27 4.02 -3.54
C ALA A 61 7.35 3.11 -4.08
N VAL A 62 8.05 3.59 -5.09
CA VAL A 62 9.24 2.92 -5.61
C VAL A 62 10.45 3.61 -4.99
N PRO A 63 11.33 2.88 -4.27
CA PRO A 63 12.49 3.49 -3.69
C PRO A 63 13.42 4.00 -4.80
N ARG A 64 13.90 5.23 -4.66
CA ARG A 64 14.91 5.82 -5.54
C ARG A 64 16.29 5.24 -5.27
N TYR A 65 16.54 4.90 -4.00
CA TYR A 65 17.77 4.28 -3.55
C TYR A 65 17.46 3.20 -2.52
N VAL A 66 18.28 2.14 -2.53
CA VAL A 66 18.18 1.02 -1.59
C VAL A 66 19.58 0.68 -1.09
N THR A 67 19.69 0.37 0.20
CA THR A 67 20.89 -0.19 0.82
C THR A 67 20.48 -1.17 1.91
N ALA A 68 21.43 -1.98 2.39
CA ALA A 68 21.18 -2.94 3.44
C ALA A 68 22.36 -3.04 4.41
N VAL A 69 22.05 -3.38 5.66
CA VAL A 69 23.03 -3.77 6.68
C VAL A 69 22.80 -5.26 6.98
N PRO A 70 23.71 -6.15 6.58
CA PRO A 70 23.50 -7.57 6.74
C PRO A 70 23.61 -8.01 8.21
N ASP A 71 22.94 -9.11 8.58
CA ASP A 71 22.96 -9.69 9.93
C ASP A 71 24.38 -9.89 10.46
N LEU A 72 25.31 -10.33 9.60
CA LEU A 72 26.72 -10.50 9.99
C LEU A 72 27.35 -9.19 10.52
N ARG A 73 27.01 -8.04 9.94
CA ARG A 73 27.51 -6.74 10.38
C ARG A 73 26.77 -6.28 11.63
N LEU A 74 25.46 -6.44 11.69
CA LEU A 74 24.65 -6.10 12.86
C LEU A 74 25.06 -6.92 14.09
N GLY A 75 25.28 -8.22 13.92
CA GLY A 75 25.73 -9.14 14.96
C GLY A 75 27.14 -8.88 15.49
N THR A 76 27.96 -8.08 14.78
CA THR A 76 29.28 -7.60 15.25
C THR A 76 29.23 -6.17 15.79
N GLY A 77 28.05 -5.54 15.84
CA GLY A 77 27.84 -4.17 16.32
C GLY A 77 28.06 -3.09 15.25
N ASP A 78 28.32 -3.46 13.99
CA ASP A 78 28.44 -2.50 12.89
C ASP A 78 27.07 -2.31 12.20
N ALA A 79 26.25 -1.41 12.77
CA ALA A 79 24.93 -1.10 12.26
C ALA A 79 24.92 0.00 11.16
N ARG A 80 26.07 0.32 10.56
CA ARG A 80 26.18 1.47 9.65
C ARG A 80 25.62 1.18 8.26
N PHE A 81 24.77 2.06 7.75
CA PHE A 81 24.31 2.08 6.36
C PHE A 81 24.92 3.26 5.60
N LEU A 82 24.95 3.16 4.26
CA LEU A 82 25.51 4.16 3.37
C LEU A 82 24.76 4.22 2.04
N PHE A 83 24.43 5.44 1.61
CA PHE A 83 24.08 5.82 0.24
C PHE A 83 25.17 6.76 -0.28
N ALA A 84 26.05 6.25 -1.15
CA ALA A 84 27.28 6.95 -1.52
C ALA A 84 27.09 8.08 -2.54
N GLU A 85 26.15 7.91 -3.48
CA GLU A 85 25.93 8.82 -4.61
C GLU A 85 24.44 9.15 -4.75
N VAL A 86 23.96 10.07 -3.93
CA VAL A 86 22.57 10.50 -3.93
C VAL A 86 22.44 11.83 -4.67
N ASN A 87 21.49 11.91 -5.60
CA ASN A 87 21.22 13.16 -6.30
C ASN A 87 20.77 14.22 -5.27
N PRO A 88 21.25 15.48 -5.36
CA PRO A 88 20.85 16.49 -4.39
C PRO A 88 19.35 16.77 -4.43
N GLY A 89 18.74 16.98 -3.27
CA GLY A 89 17.32 17.33 -3.14
C GLY A 89 16.65 16.69 -1.93
N PRO A 90 15.32 16.83 -1.83
CA PRO A 90 14.54 16.30 -0.73
C PRO A 90 14.22 14.81 -0.93
N TYR A 91 14.24 14.06 0.17
CA TYR A 91 13.94 12.63 0.22
C TYR A 91 13.20 12.28 1.51
N ARG A 92 12.54 11.13 1.49
CA ARG A 92 12.07 10.46 2.70
C ARG A 92 12.88 9.20 2.96
N LEU A 93 13.43 9.08 4.15
CA LEU A 93 14.14 7.90 4.66
C LEU A 93 13.17 6.99 5.40
N TRP A 94 13.25 5.69 5.09
CA TRP A 94 12.51 4.65 5.80
C TRP A 94 13.24 3.31 5.67
N GLY A 95 12.88 2.33 6.48
CA GLY A 95 13.46 0.99 6.45
C GLY A 95 12.80 0.05 7.43
N PHE A 96 13.32 -1.17 7.50
CA PHE A 96 12.92 -2.15 8.50
C PHE A 96 14.06 -3.14 8.77
N LEU A 97 13.96 -3.85 9.87
CA LEU A 97 14.81 -4.98 10.22
C LEU A 97 14.00 -6.26 10.08
N ASP A 98 14.39 -7.10 9.12
CA ASP A 98 13.95 -8.49 9.00
C ASP A 98 14.61 -9.28 10.12
N ALA A 99 13.91 -9.43 11.24
CA ALA A 99 14.47 -10.06 12.43
C ALA A 99 14.35 -11.59 12.43
N ASN A 100 13.52 -12.14 11.55
CA ASN A 100 13.18 -13.55 11.51
C ASN A 100 13.81 -14.27 10.28
N GLY A 101 14.44 -13.52 9.36
CA GLY A 101 15.13 -14.01 8.18
C GLY A 101 14.17 -14.61 7.15
N ASP A 102 13.02 -13.98 6.94
CA ASP A 102 11.99 -14.44 6.01
C ASP A 102 11.75 -13.53 4.80
N VAL A 103 12.52 -12.44 4.67
CA VAL A 103 12.48 -11.61 3.46
C VAL A 103 12.96 -12.39 2.23
N ASP A 104 12.12 -12.37 1.19
CA ASP A 104 12.38 -12.85 -0.15
C ASP A 104 12.63 -11.67 -1.10
N LEU A 105 13.90 -11.44 -1.45
CA LEU A 105 14.30 -10.35 -2.34
C LEU A 105 13.84 -10.53 -3.80
N SER A 106 13.21 -11.66 -4.15
CA SER A 106 12.60 -11.86 -5.48
C SER A 106 11.24 -11.18 -5.62
N VAL A 107 10.64 -10.73 -4.50
CA VAL A 107 9.34 -10.05 -4.48
C VAL A 107 9.45 -8.64 -3.88
N ASP A 108 8.36 -7.87 -3.88
CA ASP A 108 8.38 -6.49 -3.40
C ASP A 108 8.74 -6.43 -1.91
N VAL A 109 9.95 -5.96 -1.61
CA VAL A 109 10.51 -5.86 -0.25
C VAL A 109 9.70 -4.92 0.66
N LEU A 110 8.93 -3.98 0.10
CA LEU A 110 8.13 -3.06 0.89
C LEU A 110 6.81 -3.68 1.37
N ALA A 111 6.37 -4.77 0.72
CA ALA A 111 5.17 -5.51 1.07
C ALA A 111 5.43 -6.65 2.08
N GLN A 112 6.70 -6.88 2.42
CA GLN A 112 7.14 -8.04 3.19
C GLN A 112 7.27 -7.88 4.71
N PRO A 113 7.44 -6.68 5.31
CA PRO A 113 7.62 -6.59 6.76
C PRO A 113 6.46 -7.26 7.52
N GLY A 114 6.77 -8.39 8.15
CA GLY A 114 5.82 -9.34 8.73
C GLY A 114 5.99 -9.49 10.23
N ALA A 115 5.36 -10.51 10.80
CA ALA A 115 5.39 -10.76 12.24
C ALA A 115 6.83 -10.94 12.75
N GLY A 116 7.20 -10.12 13.74
CA GLY A 116 8.52 -10.16 14.38
C GLY A 116 9.48 -9.09 13.90
N ASP A 117 9.24 -8.47 12.75
CA ASP A 117 10.09 -7.43 12.16
C ASP A 117 9.97 -6.09 12.90
N TRP A 118 11.02 -5.28 12.78
CA TRP A 118 11.07 -3.96 13.40
C TRP A 118 11.03 -2.84 12.37
N LEU A 119 10.20 -1.84 12.63
CA LEU A 119 10.01 -0.67 11.77
C LEU A 119 10.19 0.63 12.56
N PRO A 120 10.52 1.74 11.88
CA PRO A 120 10.41 3.05 12.47
C PRO A 120 8.93 3.41 12.67
N ALA A 121 8.64 4.27 13.66
CA ALA A 121 7.29 4.78 13.87
C ALA A 121 6.75 5.59 12.68
N ALA A 122 7.65 6.26 11.93
CA ALA A 122 7.33 6.99 10.71
C ALA A 122 8.57 7.11 9.82
N GLY A 123 8.38 7.43 8.53
CA GLY A 123 9.47 7.86 7.67
C GLY A 123 9.92 9.28 7.99
N VAL A 124 11.18 9.59 7.70
CA VAL A 124 11.81 10.88 8.01
C VAL A 124 12.09 11.66 6.73
N GLU A 125 11.53 12.86 6.62
CA GLU A 125 11.86 13.78 5.54
C GLU A 125 13.23 14.44 5.78
N LEU A 126 14.09 14.46 4.78
CA LEU A 126 15.44 15.02 4.85
C LEU A 126 15.85 15.67 3.52
N GLU A 127 16.75 16.64 3.61
CA GLU A 127 17.37 17.29 2.44
C GLU A 127 18.79 16.77 2.28
N ILE A 128 19.18 16.42 1.05
CA ILE A 128 20.55 16.02 0.70
C ILE A 128 21.19 17.14 -0.12
N PRO A 129 22.09 17.95 0.47
CA PRO A 129 22.77 19.02 -0.27
C PRO A 129 23.83 18.47 -1.23
N ALA A 130 24.10 19.21 -2.30
CA ALA A 130 25.12 18.84 -3.28
C ALA A 130 26.52 18.75 -2.65
N GLY A 131 27.24 17.66 -2.95
CA GLY A 131 28.60 17.42 -2.47
C GLY A 131 28.75 17.27 -0.94
N SER A 132 27.64 17.16 -0.21
CA SER A 132 27.64 17.10 1.26
C SER A 132 27.40 15.69 1.78
N VAL A 133 27.84 15.44 3.02
CA VAL A 133 27.51 14.22 3.77
C VAL A 133 26.44 14.57 4.79
N VAL A 134 25.32 13.87 4.72
CA VAL A 134 24.24 13.92 5.72
C VAL A 134 24.37 12.70 6.61
N GLU A 135 24.25 12.89 7.92
CA GLU A 135 24.20 11.81 8.90
C GLU A 135 22.80 11.70 9.48
N HIS A 136 22.27 10.47 9.58
CA HIS A 136 20.97 10.23 10.17
C HIS A 136 20.86 8.84 10.81
N GLU A 137 20.16 8.74 11.94
CA GLU A 137 19.89 7.45 12.58
C GLU A 137 18.51 6.93 12.15
N LEU A 138 18.45 5.69 11.68
CA LEU A 138 17.19 5.01 11.43
C LEU A 138 16.79 4.28 12.71
N THR A 139 15.88 4.89 13.49
CA THR A 139 15.42 4.30 14.75
C THR A 139 14.20 3.40 14.51
N LEU A 140 14.35 2.12 14.84
CA LEU A 140 13.33 1.10 14.78
C LEU A 140 12.72 0.92 16.17
N THR A 141 11.44 1.24 16.33
CA THR A 141 10.75 1.26 17.63
C THR A 141 9.52 0.37 17.67
N GLN A 142 9.00 0.00 16.50
CA GLN A 142 7.75 -0.73 16.38
C GLN A 142 8.01 -2.16 15.93
N ARG A 143 7.61 -3.14 16.75
CA ARG A 143 7.61 -4.55 16.34
C ARG A 143 6.28 -4.89 15.68
N ARG A 144 6.32 -5.49 14.50
CA ARG A 144 5.12 -6.08 13.88
C ARG A 144 4.69 -7.29 14.67
N ARG A 145 3.40 -7.33 14.98
CA ARG A 145 2.78 -8.42 15.72
C ARG A 145 2.24 -9.52 14.82
N HIS A 146 1.80 -9.13 13.62
CA HIS A 146 1.08 -9.99 12.69
C HIS A 146 1.68 -9.87 11.31
N ASP A 147 1.62 -10.97 10.56
CA ASP A 147 1.87 -10.96 9.14
C ASP A 147 0.74 -10.23 8.41
N PRO A 148 1.05 -9.48 7.35
CA PRO A 148 0.02 -8.93 6.48
C PRO A 148 -0.75 -10.09 5.81
N PRO A 149 -2.08 -10.20 5.99
CA PRO A 149 -2.83 -11.23 5.29
C PRO A 149 -2.89 -10.88 3.79
N ALA A 150 -2.67 -11.86 2.92
CA ALA A 150 -3.33 -11.79 1.63
C ALA A 150 -4.82 -12.01 1.83
N PHE A 151 -5.65 -11.50 0.94
CA PHE A 151 -7.07 -11.73 1.07
C PHE A 151 -7.76 -11.70 -0.27
N ARG A 152 -8.59 -12.68 -0.60
CA ARG A 152 -9.40 -12.66 -1.82
C ARG A 152 -10.80 -12.14 -1.54
N VAL A 153 -11.42 -11.55 -2.54
CA VAL A 153 -12.83 -11.15 -2.47
C VAL A 153 -13.67 -12.31 -2.99
N THR A 154 -14.72 -12.64 -2.26
CA THR A 154 -15.63 -13.76 -2.47
C THR A 154 -17.08 -13.26 -2.44
N GLY A 155 -18.00 -13.98 -3.09
CA GLY A 155 -19.43 -13.67 -3.07
C GLY A 155 -20.11 -13.74 -4.44
N GLU A 156 -21.43 -13.49 -4.47
CA GLU A 156 -22.18 -13.44 -5.73
C GLU A 156 -21.73 -12.26 -6.59
N GLY A 157 -21.38 -12.53 -7.87
CA GLY A 157 -20.90 -11.51 -8.83
C GLY A 157 -19.38 -11.31 -8.87
N THR A 158 -18.61 -11.97 -8.00
CA THR A 158 -17.14 -11.92 -8.03
C THR A 158 -16.55 -12.92 -9.02
N ASP A 159 -17.20 -14.07 -9.23
CA ASP A 159 -16.88 -15.07 -10.26
C ASP A 159 -17.40 -14.63 -11.64
N GLY A 160 -16.67 -13.72 -12.30
CA GLY A 160 -17.04 -13.21 -13.63
C GLY A 160 -16.86 -11.71 -13.83
N GLY A 161 -16.49 -10.99 -12.76
CA GLY A 161 -15.79 -9.71 -12.88
C GLY A 161 -16.67 -8.48 -13.07
N VAL A 162 -17.83 -8.38 -12.42
CA VAL A 162 -18.54 -7.10 -12.20
C VAL A 162 -19.35 -7.14 -10.89
N VAL A 163 -18.99 -6.30 -9.92
CA VAL A 163 -19.82 -6.02 -8.73
C VAL A 163 -20.79 -4.88 -9.05
N THR A 164 -22.08 -5.10 -8.80
CA THR A 164 -23.10 -4.06 -8.99
C THR A 164 -23.32 -3.28 -7.70
N VAL A 165 -23.11 -1.97 -7.75
CA VAL A 165 -23.42 -1.06 -6.63
C VAL A 165 -24.60 -0.20 -7.01
N PRO A 166 -25.71 -0.23 -6.25
CA PRO A 166 -26.80 0.69 -6.45
C PRO A 166 -26.34 2.13 -6.17
N ASP A 167 -26.73 3.07 -7.03
CA ASP A 167 -26.55 4.51 -6.80
C ASP A 167 -27.60 5.01 -5.79
N SER A 168 -27.63 4.40 -4.61
CA SER A 168 -28.60 4.65 -3.54
C SER A 168 -27.95 4.39 -2.19
N LEU A 169 -27.98 5.40 -1.32
CA LEU A 169 -27.51 5.26 0.08
C LEU A 169 -28.37 4.28 0.90
N LEU A 170 -29.55 3.90 0.40
CA LEU A 170 -30.48 3.00 1.10
C LEU A 170 -30.24 1.52 0.77
N SER A 171 -29.39 1.23 -0.22
CA SER A 171 -29.06 -0.14 -0.60
C SER A 171 -27.62 -0.44 -0.21
N LEU A 172 -27.43 -1.42 0.67
CA LEU A 172 -26.10 -1.86 1.07
C LEU A 172 -25.61 -2.94 0.11
N THR A 173 -24.49 -2.69 -0.56
CA THR A 173 -23.73 -3.72 -1.24
C THR A 173 -22.70 -4.27 -0.26
N SER A 174 -22.68 -5.60 -0.07
CA SER A 174 -21.67 -6.28 0.73
C SER A 174 -20.65 -7.00 -0.16
N LEU A 175 -19.41 -7.07 0.33
CA LEU A 175 -18.33 -7.89 -0.19
C LEU A 175 -17.85 -8.81 0.91
N ASP A 176 -17.69 -10.09 0.64
CA ASP A 176 -17.03 -10.99 1.57
C ASP A 176 -15.55 -11.07 1.19
N VAL A 177 -14.65 -10.95 2.16
CA VAL A 177 -13.21 -11.12 1.95
C VAL A 177 -12.70 -12.25 2.81
N GLU A 178 -11.86 -13.09 2.23
CA GLU A 178 -11.26 -14.24 2.91
C GLU A 178 -9.74 -14.07 2.96
N ALA A 179 -9.16 -14.21 4.14
CA ALA A 179 -7.73 -14.21 4.31
C ALA A 179 -7.14 -15.47 3.66
N GLU A 180 -6.04 -15.30 2.94
CA GLU A 180 -5.34 -16.34 2.19
C GLU A 180 -3.86 -16.31 2.55
N GLY A 181 -3.27 -17.49 2.78
CA GLY A 181 -1.83 -17.59 2.98
C GLY A 181 -1.12 -17.63 1.63
N LEU A 182 -0.13 -16.77 1.42
CA LEU A 182 0.67 -16.80 0.18
C LEU A 182 1.85 -17.76 0.22
N GLY A 183 2.13 -18.37 1.37
CA GLY A 183 3.31 -19.23 1.55
C GLY A 183 4.66 -18.54 1.34
N LEU A 184 4.66 -17.20 1.18
CA LEU A 184 5.83 -16.33 1.02
C LEU A 184 6.34 -15.83 2.37
N LEU A 185 5.43 -15.38 3.25
CA LEU A 185 5.74 -14.91 4.60
C LEU A 185 5.70 -16.08 5.59
N ARG A 186 6.61 -16.14 6.57
CA ARG A 186 6.63 -17.21 7.58
C ARG A 186 5.65 -16.90 8.71
N GLY A 187 4.36 -17.07 8.44
CA GLY A 187 3.28 -16.85 9.40
C GLY A 187 2.46 -18.08 9.77
N GLU A 188 1.72 -17.99 10.89
CA GLU A 188 0.54 -18.84 11.13
C GLU A 188 -0.52 -18.63 10.01
N GLU A 189 -1.60 -19.43 10.01
CA GLU A 189 -2.71 -19.27 9.07
C GLU A 189 -3.08 -17.79 8.87
N ALA A 190 -3.17 -17.34 7.61
CA ALA A 190 -3.50 -15.95 7.29
C ALA A 190 -4.84 -15.55 7.92
N ARG A 191 -4.84 -14.46 8.68
CA ARG A 191 -5.98 -13.94 9.42
C ARG A 191 -6.03 -12.43 9.35
N PHE A 192 -7.24 -11.89 9.38
CA PHE A 192 -7.48 -10.51 9.73
C PHE A 192 -7.44 -10.36 11.25
N PHE A 193 -6.79 -9.30 11.71
CA PHE A 193 -6.73 -8.92 13.11
C PHE A 193 -7.54 -7.64 13.30
N VAL A 194 -8.70 -7.79 13.91
CA VAL A 194 -9.71 -6.74 14.08
C VAL A 194 -9.60 -6.14 15.47
N ARG A 195 -9.48 -4.82 15.55
CA ARG A 195 -9.41 -4.06 16.80
C ARG A 195 -10.15 -2.75 16.68
N LEU A 196 -10.48 -2.17 17.82
CA LEU A 196 -11.04 -0.82 17.89
C LEU A 196 -9.97 0.22 17.51
N VAL A 197 -10.41 1.29 16.87
CA VAL A 197 -9.61 2.46 16.54
C VAL A 197 -9.52 3.36 17.79
N ASP A 198 -8.32 3.85 18.08
CA ASP A 198 -8.01 4.81 19.16
C ASP A 198 -6.86 5.68 18.62
N ARG A 199 -7.21 6.72 17.87
CA ARG A 199 -6.25 7.58 17.16
C ARG A 199 -5.68 8.67 18.05
N ASP A 200 -6.46 9.17 19.01
CA ASP A 200 -6.01 10.20 19.93
C ASP A 200 -5.27 9.62 21.16
N GLY A 201 -5.33 8.30 21.35
CA GLY A 201 -4.61 7.58 22.39
C GLY A 201 -5.22 7.78 23.76
N ASP A 202 -6.50 8.16 23.84
CA ASP A 202 -7.19 8.40 25.10
C ASP A 202 -7.66 7.11 25.79
N GLY A 203 -7.53 5.96 25.11
CA GLY A 203 -7.89 4.64 25.60
C GLY A 203 -9.37 4.28 25.37
N ASN A 204 -10.13 5.14 24.70
CA ASN A 204 -11.49 4.90 24.26
C ASN A 204 -11.52 4.63 22.76
N ALA A 205 -12.55 3.89 22.34
CA ALA A 205 -12.73 3.63 20.92
C ALA A 205 -13.31 4.88 20.24
N ASP A 206 -12.68 5.28 19.15
CA ASP A 206 -13.13 6.39 18.32
C ASP A 206 -14.48 6.08 17.66
N ASP A 207 -15.33 7.10 17.55
CA ASP A 207 -16.51 7.19 16.67
C ASP A 207 -16.45 8.54 15.95
N LEU A 208 -15.65 8.59 14.89
CA LEU A 208 -15.33 9.81 14.14
C LEU A 208 -16.46 10.27 13.24
N ASN A 209 -17.32 9.34 12.80
CA ASN A 209 -18.46 9.69 11.97
C ASN A 209 -19.73 10.02 12.80
N GLY A 210 -19.72 9.74 14.11
CA GLY A 210 -20.78 10.05 15.05
C GLY A 210 -22.02 9.18 14.88
N ASP A 211 -21.87 7.97 14.33
CA ASP A 211 -22.97 7.03 14.10
C ASP A 211 -23.28 6.13 15.31
N GLY A 212 -22.51 6.26 16.39
CA GLY A 212 -22.63 5.50 17.62
C GLY A 212 -21.97 4.12 17.57
N VAL A 213 -21.26 3.79 16.49
CA VAL A 213 -20.51 2.54 16.32
C VAL A 213 -19.02 2.88 16.25
N PRO A 214 -18.20 2.33 17.15
CA PRO A 214 -16.77 2.59 17.09
C PRO A 214 -16.12 2.09 15.80
N GLU A 215 -15.12 2.82 15.30
CA GLU A 215 -14.39 2.36 14.12
C GLU A 215 -13.49 1.16 14.41
N LEU A 216 -13.27 0.35 13.37
CA LEU A 216 -12.46 -0.87 13.40
C LEU A 216 -11.25 -0.76 12.46
N PHE A 217 -10.15 -1.37 12.87
CA PHE A 217 -9.07 -1.78 11.97
C PHE A 217 -9.22 -3.26 11.59
N PRO A 218 -8.67 -3.70 10.43
CA PRO A 218 -8.09 -2.85 9.39
C PRO A 218 -9.17 -2.01 8.68
N GLN A 219 -8.80 -0.87 8.12
CA GLN A 219 -9.69 -0.02 7.33
C GLN A 219 -9.60 -0.41 5.86
N PHE A 220 -10.75 -0.55 5.19
CA PHE A 220 -10.80 -0.98 3.79
C PHE A 220 -11.26 0.15 2.88
N PHE A 221 -10.68 0.22 1.68
CA PHE A 221 -11.03 1.21 0.65
C PHE A 221 -10.96 0.58 -0.74
N LEU A 222 -11.89 0.95 -1.63
CA LEU A 222 -11.76 0.71 -3.05
C LEU A 222 -11.09 1.90 -3.70
N ARG A 223 -9.95 1.71 -4.36
CA ARG A 223 -9.27 2.73 -5.14
C ARG A 223 -9.65 2.62 -6.61
N PHE A 224 -10.15 3.71 -7.19
CA PHE A 224 -10.48 3.77 -8.61
C PHE A 224 -9.22 3.71 -9.50
N MET A 225 -9.28 2.88 -10.54
CA MET A 225 -8.22 2.69 -11.53
C MET A 225 -8.70 3.23 -12.89
N PRO A 226 -8.52 4.55 -13.17
CA PRO A 226 -9.02 5.16 -14.38
C PRO A 226 -8.30 4.60 -15.62
N ARG A 227 -9.08 4.25 -16.64
CA ARG A 227 -8.56 3.92 -17.98
C ARG A 227 -8.24 5.21 -18.76
N PRO A 228 -7.36 5.14 -19.77
CA PRO A 228 -7.08 6.28 -20.64
C PRO A 228 -8.36 6.93 -21.18
N GLY A 229 -8.50 8.25 -21.01
CA GLY A 229 -9.67 9.01 -21.44
C GLY A 229 -10.81 9.11 -20.43
N GLN A 230 -10.73 8.44 -19.26
CA GLN A 230 -11.67 8.68 -18.17
C GLN A 230 -11.26 9.93 -17.37
N THR A 231 -12.25 10.80 -17.10
CA THR A 231 -12.03 12.00 -16.31
C THR A 231 -11.94 11.66 -14.84
N VAL A 232 -10.90 12.14 -14.18
CA VAL A 232 -10.75 12.15 -12.72
C VAL A 232 -10.59 13.59 -12.23
N PRO A 233 -10.94 13.90 -10.98
CA PRO A 233 -10.59 15.18 -10.38
C PRO A 233 -9.07 15.42 -10.46
N MET A 234 -8.65 16.67 -10.60
CA MET A 234 -7.24 17.03 -10.69
C MET A 234 -6.76 17.61 -9.36
N GLN A 235 -5.54 17.27 -8.98
CA GLN A 235 -4.80 17.89 -7.90
C GLN A 235 -4.36 19.29 -8.30
N THR A 236 -3.93 20.07 -7.31
CA THR A 236 -3.52 21.47 -7.48
C THR A 236 -2.28 21.62 -8.35
N ASP A 237 -1.44 20.59 -8.44
CA ASP A 237 -0.25 20.51 -9.29
C ASP A 237 -0.55 20.08 -10.73
N GLY A 238 -1.83 19.81 -11.05
CA GLY A 238 -2.28 19.35 -12.36
C GLY A 238 -2.23 17.84 -12.56
N GLY A 239 -1.82 17.05 -11.56
CA GLY A 239 -1.87 15.59 -11.57
C GLY A 239 -3.28 15.05 -11.33
N PRO A 240 -3.58 13.80 -11.71
CA PRO A 240 -4.86 13.17 -11.38
C PRO A 240 -4.97 12.89 -9.86
N SER A 241 -6.09 13.27 -9.25
CA SER A 241 -6.40 12.90 -7.87
C SER A 241 -6.69 11.40 -7.76
N GLN A 242 -6.33 10.82 -6.62
CA GLN A 242 -6.80 9.48 -6.28
C GLN A 242 -8.30 9.56 -5.95
N VAL A 243 -9.06 8.56 -6.36
CA VAL A 243 -10.47 8.44 -5.96
C VAL A 243 -10.63 7.16 -5.16
N ILE A 244 -11.18 7.29 -3.96
CA ILE A 244 -11.41 6.18 -3.04
C ILE A 244 -12.89 6.06 -2.69
N VAL A 245 -13.32 4.85 -2.34
CA VAL A 245 -14.64 4.57 -1.77
C VAL A 245 -14.41 3.79 -0.48
N PRO A 246 -14.89 4.26 0.68
CA PRO A 246 -14.68 3.57 1.94
C PRO A 246 -15.54 2.31 2.04
N LEU A 247 -15.01 1.30 2.73
CA LEU A 247 -15.77 0.12 3.13
C LEU A 247 -15.74 -0.01 4.65
N VAL A 248 -16.85 -0.50 5.21
CA VAL A 248 -17.03 -0.68 6.64
C VAL A 248 -17.11 -2.17 6.95
N ILE A 249 -16.32 -2.65 7.90
CA ILE A 249 -16.43 -4.03 8.41
C ILE A 249 -17.77 -4.20 9.12
N ASN A 250 -18.46 -5.32 8.89
CA ASN A 250 -19.60 -5.72 9.72
C ASN A 250 -19.11 -5.92 11.18
N PRO A 251 -19.48 -5.05 12.14
CA PRO A 251 -18.90 -5.08 13.48
C PRO A 251 -19.52 -6.19 14.35
N VAL A 252 -20.70 -6.69 13.99
CA VAL A 252 -21.54 -7.57 14.83
C VAL A 252 -20.79 -8.79 15.39
N PRO A 253 -19.96 -9.52 14.61
CA PRO A 253 -19.22 -10.66 15.14
C PRO A 253 -18.15 -10.30 16.17
N PHE A 254 -17.67 -9.04 16.16
CA PHE A 254 -16.52 -8.59 16.94
C PHE A 254 -16.91 -7.89 18.25
N VAL A 255 -18.10 -7.28 18.32
CA VAL A 255 -18.62 -6.63 19.53
C VAL A 255 -18.45 -7.48 20.81
N PRO A 256 -18.86 -8.76 20.86
CA PRO A 256 -18.75 -9.54 22.10
C PRO A 256 -17.30 -9.86 22.51
N ILE A 257 -16.35 -9.82 21.58
CA ILE A 257 -14.93 -10.09 21.81
C ILE A 257 -14.22 -8.82 22.28
N LEU A 258 -14.43 -7.73 21.54
CA LEU A 258 -13.75 -6.45 21.77
C LEU A 258 -14.29 -5.73 23.00
N GLN A 259 -15.60 -5.78 23.27
CA GLN A 259 -16.23 -5.24 24.49
C GLN A 259 -15.88 -3.76 24.79
N GLY A 260 -15.57 -2.96 23.77
CA GLY A 260 -15.14 -1.56 23.92
C GLY A 260 -13.69 -1.39 24.38
N ASP A 261 -12.93 -2.46 24.55
CA ASP A 261 -11.54 -2.45 25.01
C ASP A 261 -10.59 -2.32 23.80
N VAL A 262 -9.98 -1.14 23.65
CA VAL A 262 -9.06 -0.81 22.54
C VAL A 262 -7.76 -1.62 22.57
N THR A 263 -7.48 -2.31 23.67
CA THR A 263 -6.30 -3.18 23.80
C THR A 263 -6.57 -4.60 23.31
N ARG A 264 -7.84 -4.95 23.07
CA ARG A 264 -8.25 -6.27 22.57
C ARG A 264 -8.23 -6.34 21.06
N GLU A 265 -8.05 -7.58 20.62
CA GLU A 265 -8.01 -7.94 19.21
C GLU A 265 -8.79 -9.24 19.00
N ALA A 266 -9.51 -9.29 17.88
CA ALA A 266 -10.20 -10.48 17.41
C ALA A 266 -9.55 -10.94 16.11
N SER A 267 -9.34 -12.26 15.96
CA SER A 267 -8.85 -12.82 14.70
C SER A 267 -10.00 -13.42 13.89
N ALA A 268 -9.97 -13.26 12.57
CA ALA A 268 -10.94 -13.83 11.65
C ALA A 268 -10.28 -14.28 10.34
N THR A 269 -10.76 -15.37 9.76
CA THR A 269 -10.34 -15.82 8.43
C THR A 269 -11.18 -15.21 7.32
N SER A 270 -12.33 -14.61 7.65
CA SER A 270 -13.16 -13.88 6.70
C SER A 270 -13.80 -12.66 7.35
N LEU A 271 -14.03 -11.62 6.55
CA LEU A 271 -14.76 -10.41 6.92
C LEU A 271 -15.86 -10.16 5.90
N GLN A 272 -16.99 -9.64 6.38
CA GLN A 272 -18.00 -9.01 5.53
C GLN A 272 -17.78 -7.51 5.57
N LEU A 273 -17.65 -6.90 4.39
CA LEU A 273 -17.46 -5.47 4.19
C LEU A 273 -18.70 -4.86 3.52
N PHE A 274 -19.13 -3.69 3.97
CA PHE A 274 -20.18 -2.92 3.33
C PHE A 274 -19.57 -1.77 2.53
N VAL A 275 -19.95 -1.66 1.26
CA VAL A 275 -19.56 -0.54 0.41
C VAL A 275 -20.39 0.67 0.82
N VAL A 276 -19.73 1.75 1.21
CA VAL A 276 -20.38 3.05 1.40
C VAL A 276 -20.35 3.77 0.06
N PRO A 277 -21.48 3.97 -0.66
CA PRO A 277 -21.46 4.44 -2.04
C PRO A 277 -21.23 5.95 -2.15
N VAL A 278 -20.22 6.46 -1.45
CA VAL A 278 -19.73 7.84 -1.48
C VAL A 278 -18.27 7.81 -1.88
N ALA A 279 -17.99 8.11 -3.15
CA ALA A 279 -16.62 8.27 -3.60
C ALA A 279 -16.04 9.60 -3.12
N GLN A 280 -14.74 9.61 -2.84
CA GLN A 280 -14.01 10.78 -2.38
C GLN A 280 -12.74 10.95 -3.22
N ALA A 281 -12.50 12.17 -3.68
CA ALA A 281 -11.23 12.55 -4.26
C ALA A 281 -10.24 12.89 -3.13
N VAL A 282 -9.03 12.33 -3.22
CA VAL A 282 -7.92 12.61 -2.30
C VAL A 282 -7.01 13.66 -2.96
N SER A 283 -6.92 14.82 -2.32
CA SER A 283 -6.04 15.92 -2.73
C SER A 283 -5.11 16.31 -1.59
N GLU A 284 -3.93 16.83 -1.91
CA GLU A 284 -3.00 17.36 -0.92
C GLU A 284 -3.45 18.76 -0.45
N ALA A 285 -3.44 18.98 0.87
CA ALA A 285 -3.65 20.27 1.50
C ALA A 285 -2.38 21.13 1.40
N THR A 286 -2.53 22.45 1.56
CA THR A 286 -1.40 23.40 1.51
C THR A 286 -0.37 23.20 2.62
N ASP A 287 -0.71 22.48 3.69
CA ASP A 287 0.17 22.14 4.81
C ASP A 287 0.78 20.72 4.68
N GLY A 288 0.57 20.04 3.55
CA GLY A 288 1.01 18.67 3.31
C GLY A 288 0.08 17.59 3.89
N GLY A 289 -1.08 17.97 4.43
CA GLY A 289 -2.15 17.06 4.82
C GLY A 289 -2.90 16.49 3.61
N GLN A 290 -3.84 15.57 3.85
CA GLN A 290 -4.79 15.10 2.82
C GLN A 290 -6.17 15.71 3.07
N VAL A 291 -6.83 16.14 1.99
CA VAL A 291 -8.22 16.59 1.98
C VAL A 291 -9.04 15.58 1.20
N LEU A 292 -10.14 15.12 1.79
CA LEU A 292 -11.11 14.24 1.16
C LEU A 292 -12.29 15.09 0.66
N THR A 293 -12.49 15.12 -0.65
CA THR A 293 -13.61 15.84 -1.28
C THR A 293 -14.64 14.83 -1.80
N PRO A 294 -15.86 14.79 -1.26
CA PRO A 294 -16.92 13.91 -1.76
C PRO A 294 -17.23 14.18 -3.24
N LEU A 295 -17.46 13.11 -4.00
CA LEU A 295 -17.91 13.16 -5.39
C LEU A 295 -19.43 12.98 -5.45
N ALA A 296 -20.04 13.56 -6.48
CA ALA A 296 -21.49 13.46 -6.70
C ALA A 296 -21.96 12.03 -6.96
N ALA A 297 -21.08 11.17 -7.50
CA ALA A 297 -21.33 9.76 -7.72
C ALA A 297 -19.99 9.00 -7.68
N MET A 298 -20.06 7.71 -7.35
CA MET A 298 -18.95 6.81 -7.54
C MET A 298 -18.64 6.68 -9.04
N PRO A 299 -17.36 6.71 -9.48
CA PRO A 299 -17.01 6.46 -10.88
C PRO A 299 -17.29 5.01 -11.30
N VAL A 300 -17.76 4.80 -12.53
CA VAL A 300 -17.87 3.44 -13.10
C VAL A 300 -16.50 2.99 -13.63
N GLY A 301 -16.06 1.78 -13.26
CA GLY A 301 -14.86 1.18 -13.83
C GLY A 301 -14.15 0.20 -12.90
N GLU A 302 -12.84 0.12 -13.03
CA GLU A 302 -12.01 -0.80 -12.26
C GLU A 302 -11.64 -0.20 -10.92
N TYR A 303 -11.64 -1.05 -9.89
CA TYR A 303 -11.20 -0.69 -8.56
C TYR A 303 -10.24 -1.74 -8.02
N GLN A 304 -9.33 -1.27 -7.17
CA GLN A 304 -8.45 -2.11 -6.38
C GLN A 304 -8.89 -2.05 -4.92
N LEU A 305 -9.06 -3.19 -4.26
CA LEU A 305 -9.32 -3.23 -2.82
C LEU A 305 -8.01 -3.05 -2.05
N TRP A 306 -8.01 -2.08 -1.15
CA TRP A 306 -6.92 -1.77 -0.23
C TRP A 306 -7.37 -2.01 1.21
N ALA A 307 -6.46 -2.49 2.04
CA ALA A 307 -6.62 -2.55 3.48
C ALA A 307 -5.49 -1.77 4.16
N LEU A 308 -5.80 -1.07 5.25
CA LEU A 308 -4.87 -0.33 6.08
C LEU A 308 -4.95 -0.90 7.50
N SER A 309 -3.85 -1.48 7.97
CA SER A 309 -3.75 -1.97 9.35
C SER A 309 -3.65 -0.84 10.38
N ALA A 310 -3.90 -1.19 11.64
CA ALA A 310 -3.70 -0.28 12.77
C ALA A 310 -2.24 0.21 12.88
N GLU A 311 -1.30 -0.60 12.41
CA GLU A 311 0.12 -0.32 12.41
C GLU A 311 0.59 0.39 11.12
N GLY A 312 -0.32 0.90 10.30
CA GLY A 312 -0.01 1.71 9.11
C GLY A 312 0.56 0.94 7.92
N ALA A 313 0.52 -0.40 7.94
CA ALA A 313 0.80 -1.20 6.75
C ALA A 313 -0.39 -1.17 5.78
N PHE A 314 -0.11 -0.94 4.50
CA PHE A 314 -1.08 -1.09 3.41
C PHE A 314 -0.99 -2.48 2.80
N TRP A 315 -2.14 -3.07 2.52
CA TRP A 315 -2.26 -4.38 1.90
C TRP A 315 -3.19 -4.31 0.68
N TYR A 316 -2.76 -4.90 -0.43
CA TYR A 316 -3.53 -5.09 -1.67
C TYR A 316 -3.19 -6.45 -2.31
N ILE A 317 -2.94 -7.42 -1.44
CA ILE A 317 -2.23 -8.69 -1.68
C ILE A 317 -3.23 -9.77 -2.18
N PRO A 318 -2.90 -10.61 -3.19
CA PRO A 318 -1.57 -11.02 -3.66
C PRO A 318 -0.77 -10.06 -4.52
N ASN A 319 -1.38 -9.03 -5.11
CA ASN A 319 -0.75 -8.31 -6.22
C ASN A 319 0.57 -7.61 -5.84
N ALA A 320 0.84 -7.37 -4.56
CA ALA A 320 2.11 -6.78 -4.08
C ALA A 320 3.26 -7.80 -3.96
N LEU A 321 2.95 -9.04 -3.57
CA LEU A 321 3.98 -10.04 -3.24
C LEU A 321 4.36 -10.93 -4.43
N GLY A 322 3.68 -10.83 -5.57
CA GLY A 322 4.00 -11.65 -6.73
C GLY A 322 3.78 -13.15 -6.50
N ALA A 323 3.92 -13.94 -7.56
CA ALA A 323 3.80 -15.39 -7.49
C ALA A 323 5.18 -16.01 -7.26
N ARG A 324 5.27 -17.10 -6.48
CA ARG A 324 6.35 -18.06 -6.72
C ARG A 324 6.16 -18.68 -8.09
N ASP A 325 7.28 -19.01 -8.76
CA ASP A 325 7.27 -19.65 -10.08
C ASP A 325 6.16 -20.72 -10.16
N SER A 326 5.28 -20.59 -11.15
CA SER A 326 4.13 -21.47 -11.48
C SER A 326 2.83 -21.33 -10.69
N GLU A 327 2.73 -20.47 -9.66
CA GLU A 327 1.47 -20.26 -8.93
C GLU A 327 0.63 -19.17 -9.60
N VAL A 328 -0.62 -19.49 -9.98
CA VAL A 328 -1.53 -18.50 -10.56
C VAL A 328 -2.07 -17.65 -9.42
N LEU A 329 -1.48 -16.48 -9.20
CA LEU A 329 -2.15 -15.47 -8.37
C LEU A 329 -3.41 -15.00 -9.10
N HIS A 330 -4.57 -15.22 -8.49
CA HIS A 330 -5.80 -14.64 -8.98
C HIS A 330 -5.74 -13.11 -8.84
N SER A 331 -5.93 -12.40 -9.97
CA SER A 331 -6.03 -10.94 -9.98
C SER A 331 -7.18 -10.49 -9.10
N GLN A 332 -6.92 -9.52 -8.23
CA GLN A 332 -7.93 -8.91 -7.34
C GLN A 332 -8.52 -7.61 -7.86
N SER A 333 -8.30 -7.29 -9.13
CA SER A 333 -8.99 -6.16 -9.74
C SER A 333 -10.48 -6.44 -9.75
N LEU A 334 -11.21 -5.81 -8.83
CA LEU A 334 -12.66 -5.82 -8.81
C LEU A 334 -13.14 -4.77 -9.80
N ARG A 335 -13.88 -5.21 -10.81
CA ARG A 335 -14.59 -4.25 -11.66
C ARG A 335 -15.94 -3.97 -11.02
N PHE A 336 -16.25 -2.69 -10.87
CA PHE A 336 -17.54 -2.25 -10.35
C PHE A 336 -18.33 -1.58 -11.46
N GLU A 337 -19.61 -1.95 -11.56
CA GLU A 337 -20.59 -1.23 -12.35
C GLU A 337 -21.63 -0.64 -11.40
N ILE A 338 -22.02 0.60 -11.67
CA ILE A 338 -22.97 1.33 -10.83
C ILE A 338 -24.29 1.34 -11.55
N VAL A 339 -25.30 0.74 -10.92
CA VAL A 339 -26.65 0.71 -11.47
C VAL A 339 -27.45 1.79 -10.76
N ARG A 340 -27.88 2.80 -11.52
CA ARG A 340 -28.78 3.83 -10.97
C ARG A 340 -30.10 3.18 -10.57
N GLY A 341 -30.45 3.30 -9.29
CA GLY A 341 -31.73 2.83 -8.77
C GLY A 341 -32.87 3.66 -9.37
N GLY A 342 -33.41 3.22 -10.50
CA GLY A 342 -34.53 3.92 -11.14
C GLY A 342 -34.71 3.69 -12.65
N SER A 343 -34.76 2.44 -13.11
CA SER A 343 -35.54 2.14 -14.32
C SER A 343 -36.13 0.73 -14.22
N PRO A 344 -37.46 0.56 -14.20
CA PRO A 344 -38.11 -0.75 -14.36
C PRO A 344 -37.88 -1.36 -15.76
N ASP A 345 -37.30 -0.59 -16.69
CA ASP A 345 -37.00 -1.02 -18.05
C ASP A 345 -35.49 -0.89 -18.32
N ALA A 346 -34.78 -2.02 -18.23
CA ALA A 346 -33.50 -2.20 -18.90
C ALA A 346 -33.48 -3.61 -19.49
N GLY A 347 -34.26 -3.78 -20.54
CA GLY A 347 -34.13 -4.91 -21.45
C GLY A 347 -32.75 -4.89 -22.11
N ASN A 348 -32.10 -6.04 -22.01
CA ASN A 348 -31.00 -6.54 -22.83
C ASN A 348 -29.61 -5.87 -22.65
N PRO A 349 -28.59 -6.62 -22.19
CA PRO A 349 -27.22 -6.14 -22.20
C PRO A 349 -26.70 -6.07 -23.64
N ILE A 350 -26.18 -4.90 -24.03
CA ILE A 350 -25.35 -4.79 -25.23
C ILE A 350 -24.01 -5.46 -24.90
N ARG A 351 -23.70 -6.50 -25.67
CA ARG A 351 -22.47 -7.32 -25.60
C ARG A 351 -21.22 -6.55 -25.97
#